data_AF-A0A973M6B6-F1
#
_entry.id   AF-A0A973M6B6-F1
#
_cell.length_a   1.000
_cell.length_b   1.000
_cell.length_c   1.000
_cell.angle_alpha   90.00
_cell.angle_beta   90.00
_cell.angle_gamma   90.00
#
_symmetry.space_group_name_H-M   'P 1'
#
loop_
_entity.id
_entity.type
_entity.pdbx_description
1 polymer ?
#
loop_
_entity_poly.entity_id
_entity_poly.type
_entity_poly.pdbx_seq_one_letter_code
_entity_poly.pdbx_strand_id
1 'polypeptide(L)'
;MPRPIVPVALLMTFALLSACQPAGNGRNETAGKPIHCTVIVDGPKKADGAERIDGRARFRCASPGATSLTLKIQLQREAGDTWKTVSAKSYTITGKSTVAAEL
;
A
#
# COMPACT_ATOMS: atom_id res chain seq x y z
N MET A 1 -40.96 -26.51 39.27
CA MET A 1 -40.15 -25.26 39.28
C MET A 1 -39.36 -25.21 37.97
N PRO A 2 -39.52 -24.16 37.14
CA PRO A 2 -39.01 -24.14 35.77
C PRO A 2 -37.53 -23.74 35.73
N ARG A 3 -36.75 -24.41 34.89
CA ARG A 3 -35.33 -24.11 34.61
C ARG A 3 -35.22 -22.88 33.71
N PRO A 4 -34.41 -21.85 34.02
CA PRO A 4 -34.15 -20.78 33.07
C PRO A 4 -33.21 -21.29 31.98
N ILE A 5 -33.72 -21.32 30.75
CA ILE A 5 -32.98 -21.55 29.51
C ILE A 5 -32.23 -20.25 29.21
N VAL A 6 -30.90 -20.31 29.27
CA VAL A 6 -30.02 -19.18 28.92
C VAL A 6 -30.25 -18.82 27.44
N PRO A 7 -30.62 -17.58 27.09
CA PRO A 7 -30.87 -17.22 25.71
C PRO A 7 -29.52 -17.10 24.97
N VAL A 8 -29.27 -18.03 24.07
CA VAL A 8 -28.14 -18.05 23.11
C VAL A 8 -28.23 -16.91 22.07
N ALA A 9 -29.17 -15.99 22.23
CA ALA A 9 -29.56 -14.99 21.23
C ALA A 9 -28.88 -13.61 21.40
N LEU A 10 -27.81 -13.49 22.20
CA LEU A 10 -27.11 -12.21 22.42
C LEU A 10 -25.64 -12.24 22.00
N LEU A 11 -25.30 -12.99 20.94
CA LEU A 11 -23.94 -13.08 20.38
C LEU A 11 -23.87 -12.72 18.89
N MET A 12 -24.91 -12.06 18.35
CA MET A 12 -24.98 -11.67 16.92
C MET A 12 -24.93 -10.15 16.67
N THR A 13 -24.44 -9.34 17.60
CA THR A 13 -24.37 -7.87 17.42
C THR A 13 -22.97 -7.34 17.09
N PHE A 14 -21.94 -8.19 16.97
CA PHE A 14 -20.55 -7.76 16.70
C PHE A 14 -20.09 -7.89 15.24
N ALA A 15 -20.98 -8.17 14.29
CA ALA A 15 -20.61 -8.37 12.88
C ALA A 15 -21.04 -7.23 11.95
N LEU A 16 -21.47 -6.09 12.49
CA LEU A 16 -21.74 -4.90 11.69
C LEU A 16 -20.47 -4.08 11.51
N LEU A 17 -19.71 -4.49 10.49
CA LEU A 17 -19.12 -3.57 9.52
C LEU A 17 -18.11 -2.58 10.11
N SER A 18 -17.03 -3.13 10.66
CA SER A 18 -15.70 -2.54 10.44
C SER A 18 -15.33 -2.66 8.95
N ALA A 19 -16.08 -1.99 8.09
CA ALA A 19 -15.59 -1.61 6.77
C ALA A 19 -14.61 -0.46 7.01
N CYS A 20 -13.44 -0.78 7.57
CA CYS A 20 -12.26 0.06 7.45
C CYS A 20 -11.88 0.07 5.98
N GLN A 21 -12.62 0.80 5.14
CA GLN A 21 -12.03 1.35 3.96
C GLN A 21 -10.94 2.29 4.47
N PRO A 22 -9.66 2.10 4.09
CA PRO A 22 -8.66 3.08 4.43
C PRO A 22 -9.16 4.41 3.88
N ALA A 23 -9.39 5.38 4.76
CA ALA A 23 -9.80 6.72 4.39
C ALA A 23 -8.70 7.29 3.49
N GLY A 24 -8.85 7.09 2.19
CA GLY A 24 -7.98 7.67 1.20
C GLY A 24 -8.14 9.17 1.32
N ASN A 25 -7.06 9.85 1.72
CA ASN A 25 -6.97 11.30 1.79
C ASN A 25 -7.82 11.96 0.68
N GLY A 26 -8.79 12.78 1.10
CA GLY A 26 -9.81 13.48 0.30
C GLY A 26 -9.47 13.67 -1.17
N ARG A 27 -9.87 12.70 -2.00
CA ARG A 27 -9.67 12.77 -3.45
C ARG A 27 -11.02 12.86 -4.13
N ASN A 28 -11.32 14.08 -4.58
CA ASN A 28 -12.35 14.48 -5.56
C ASN A 28 -13.10 13.30 -6.19
N GLU A 29 -14.36 13.11 -5.80
CA GLU A 29 -15.25 12.04 -6.27
C GLU A 29 -15.59 12.13 -7.77
N THR A 30 -15.11 13.17 -8.46
CA THR A 30 -15.19 13.33 -9.93
C THR A 30 -14.11 12.56 -10.69
N ALA A 31 -13.08 12.03 -10.02
CA ALA A 31 -12.09 11.17 -10.64
C ALA A 31 -12.60 9.73 -10.60
N GLY A 32 -12.66 9.05 -11.74
CA GLY A 32 -13.19 7.68 -11.87
C GLY A 32 -12.65 6.67 -10.86
N LYS A 33 -13.28 5.48 -10.81
CA LYS A 33 -13.02 4.42 -9.81
C LYS A 33 -11.53 4.32 -9.43
N PRO A 34 -11.19 4.37 -8.12
CA PRO A 34 -9.80 4.35 -7.68
C PRO A 34 -9.10 3.08 -8.15
N ILE A 35 -7.90 3.23 -8.71
CA ILE A 35 -7.05 2.11 -9.10
C ILE A 35 -6.20 1.73 -7.90
N HIS A 36 -6.35 0.47 -7.46
CA HIS A 36 -5.58 -0.06 -6.35
C HIS A 36 -4.26 -0.65 -6.86
N CYS A 37 -3.13 -0.15 -6.36
CA CYS A 37 -1.80 -0.72 -6.60
C CYS A 37 -1.14 -1.14 -5.29
N THR A 38 -0.64 -2.37 -5.25
CA THR A 38 0.20 -2.89 -4.16
C THR A 38 1.65 -2.68 -4.51
N VAL A 39 2.44 -2.12 -3.59
CA VAL A 39 3.89 -1.94 -3.73
C VAL A 39 4.57 -2.69 -2.59
N ILE A 40 5.52 -3.56 -2.92
CA ILE A 40 6.32 -4.34 -1.98
C ILE A 40 7.77 -3.87 -2.16
N VAL A 41 8.38 -3.37 -1.08
CA VAL A 41 9.75 -2.89 -1.07
C VAL A 41 10.60 -3.84 -0.23
N ASP A 42 11.67 -4.37 -0.80
CA ASP A 42 12.65 -5.16 -0.08
C ASP A 42 13.63 -4.23 0.65
N GLY A 43 14.19 -4.68 1.78
CA GLY A 43 15.21 -3.93 2.49
C GLY A 43 16.41 -3.62 1.59
N PRO A 44 16.92 -2.37 1.57
CA PRO A 44 18.06 -2.02 0.73
C PRO A 44 19.31 -2.80 1.16
N LYS A 45 20.13 -3.22 0.20
CA LYS A 45 21.38 -3.93 0.44
C LYS A 45 22.55 -3.17 -0.17
N LYS A 46 23.71 -3.19 0.49
CA LYS A 46 24.95 -2.70 -0.12
C LYS A 46 25.27 -3.62 -1.31
N ALA A 47 25.56 -3.05 -2.46
CA ALA A 47 25.96 -3.82 -3.63
C ALA A 47 27.36 -4.40 -3.41
N ASP A 48 27.58 -5.65 -3.82
CA ASP A 48 28.86 -6.33 -3.64
C ASP A 48 29.99 -5.56 -4.33
N GLY A 49 31.04 -5.24 -3.55
CA GLY A 49 32.23 -4.54 -4.06
C GLY A 49 32.02 -3.09 -4.51
N ALA A 50 30.89 -2.46 -4.20
CA ALA A 50 30.59 -1.09 -4.65
C ALA A 50 30.15 -0.15 -3.52
N GLU A 51 30.32 1.16 -3.74
CA GLU A 51 29.84 2.23 -2.86
C GLU A 51 28.38 2.62 -3.13
N ARG A 52 27.57 1.69 -3.63
CA ARG A 52 26.15 1.92 -3.91
C ARG A 52 25.25 1.00 -3.10
N ILE A 53 24.05 1.49 -2.83
CA ILE A 53 22.98 0.76 -2.16
C ILE A 53 21.95 0.40 -3.22
N ASP A 54 21.67 -0.90 -3.35
CA ASP A 54 20.66 -1.42 -4.26
C ASP A 54 19.37 -1.69 -3.47
N GLY A 55 18.28 -1.06 -3.91
CA GLY A 55 16.94 -1.31 -3.41
C GLY A 55 16.09 -1.98 -4.48
N ARG A 56 15.26 -2.95 -4.09
CA ARG A 56 14.30 -3.59 -4.98
C ARG A 56 12.88 -3.22 -4.56
N ALA A 57 12.08 -2.75 -5.51
CA ALA A 57 10.65 -2.55 -5.34
C ALA A 57 9.91 -3.34 -6.42
N ARG A 58 8.82 -3.98 -6.01
CA ARG A 58 7.88 -4.71 -6.87
C ARG A 58 6.52 -4.06 -6.73
N PHE A 59 5.77 -3.96 -7.81
CA PHE A 59 4.43 -3.38 -7.76
C PHE A 59 3.46 -4.21 -8.61
N ARG A 60 2.18 -4.15 -8.26
CA ARG A 60 1.08 -4.76 -9.01
C ARG A 60 -0.16 -3.90 -8.86
N CYS A 61 -0.81 -3.55 -9.97
CA CYS A 61 -2.07 -2.82 -9.98
C CYS A 61 -3.24 -3.73 -10.35
N ALA A 62 -4.41 -3.49 -9.77
CA ALA A 62 -5.66 -4.15 -10.15
C ALA A 62 -6.14 -3.64 -11.53
N SER A 63 -6.74 -4.52 -12.34
CA SER A 63 -7.26 -4.15 -13.66
C SER A 63 -8.42 -3.14 -13.55
N PRO A 64 -8.48 -2.10 -14.42
CA PRO A 64 -7.73 -1.87 -15.66
C PRO A 64 -6.30 -1.32 -15.50
N GLY A 65 -5.80 -1.20 -14.27
CA GLY A 65 -4.45 -0.71 -13.99
C GLY A 65 -4.34 0.82 -14.07
N ALA A 66 -3.16 1.35 -13.78
CA ALA A 66 -2.84 2.77 -13.86
C ALA A 66 -2.04 3.09 -15.12
N THR A 67 -2.36 4.20 -15.78
CA THR A 67 -1.60 4.68 -16.95
C THR A 67 -0.15 4.96 -16.61
N SER A 68 0.11 5.47 -15.40
CA SER A 68 1.43 5.70 -14.85
C SER A 68 1.45 5.49 -13.34
N LEU A 69 2.59 5.04 -12.83
CA LEU A 69 2.87 4.92 -11.39
C LEU A 69 4.17 5.63 -11.07
N THR A 70 4.11 6.67 -10.23
CA THR A 70 5.30 7.38 -9.76
C THR A 70 5.67 6.88 -8.37
N LEU A 71 6.84 6.26 -8.26
CA LEU A 71 7.43 5.80 -7.01
C LEU A 71 8.51 6.78 -6.56
N LYS A 72 8.29 7.42 -5.41
CA LYS A 72 9.30 8.25 -4.75
C LYS A 72 10.00 7.42 -3.68
N ILE A 73 11.28 7.14 -3.87
CA ILE A 73 12.11 6.39 -2.95
C ILE A 73 13.02 7.38 -2.23
N GLN A 74 13.03 7.33 -0.89
CA GLN A 74 13.87 8.18 -0.05
C GLN A 74 14.74 7.30 0.84
N LEU A 75 16.04 7.55 0.81
CA LEU A 75 16.97 7.03 1.79
C LEU A 75 17.09 8.07 2.90
N GLN A 76 16.78 7.65 4.12
CA GLN A 76 16.87 8.50 5.30
C GLN A 76 17.88 7.92 6.27
N ARG A 77 18.63 8.81 6.92
CA ARG A 77 19.56 8.49 8.00
C ARG A 77 19.04 9.13 9.27
N GLU A 78 18.98 8.34 10.33
CA GLU A 78 18.74 8.83 11.68
C GLU A 78 19.94 9.65 12.17
N ALA A 79 19.65 10.85 12.68
CA ALA A 79 20.62 11.80 13.21
C ALA A 79 20.10 12.33 14.55
N GLY A 80 20.39 11.59 15.62
CA GLY A 80 19.76 11.79 16.93
C GLY A 80 18.26 11.49 16.82
N ASP A 81 17.42 12.39 17.32
CA ASP A 81 15.96 12.23 17.31
C ASP A 81 15.29 12.63 15.99
N THR A 82 16.08 12.82 14.91
CA THR A 82 15.56 13.30 13.63
C THR A 82 15.98 12.42 12.47
N TRP A 83 15.06 12.14 11.55
CA TRP A 83 15.36 11.49 10.28
C TRP A 83 15.71 12.54 9.23
N LYS A 84 16.90 12.43 8.64
CA LYS A 84 17.34 13.30 7.55
C LYS A 84 17.38 12.53 6.24
N THR A 85 16.77 13.09 5.19
CA THR A 85 16.85 12.51 3.85
C THR A 85 18.27 12.70 3.30
N VAL A 86 18.96 11.61 3.03
CA VAL A 86 20.32 11.61 2.46
C VAL A 86 20.30 11.41 0.94
N SER A 87 19.25 10.81 0.41
CA SER A 87 19.03 10.68 -1.02
C SER A 87 17.55 10.52 -1.31
N ALA A 88 17.08 11.07 -2.43
CA ALA A 88 15.72 10.87 -2.91
C ALA A 88 15.75 10.68 -4.42
N LYS A 89 14.98 9.72 -4.90
CA LYS A 89 14.84 9.47 -6.34
C LYS A 89 13.40 9.11 -6.67
N SER A 90 12.94 9.67 -7.78
CA SER A 90 11.61 9.39 -8.31
C SER A 90 11.74 8.53 -9.55
N TYR A 91 10.91 7.50 -9.63
CA TYR A 91 10.80 6.61 -10.76
C TYR A 91 9.37 6.65 -11.27
N THR A 92 9.19 7.00 -12.54
CA THR A 92 7.89 6.93 -13.20
C THR A 92 7.85 5.69 -14.07
N ILE A 93 6.89 4.82 -13.81
CA ILE A 93 6.69 3.55 -14.50
C ILE A 93 5.41 3.66 -15.33
N THR A 94 5.45 3.18 -16.57
CA THR A 94 4.32 3.23 -17.51
C THR A 94 4.26 1.94 -18.34
N GLY A 95 3.16 1.75 -19.10
CA GLY A 95 3.02 0.67 -20.07
C GLY A 95 2.31 -0.58 -19.54
N LYS A 96 2.47 -1.72 -20.22
CA LYS A 96 1.79 -2.99 -19.89
C LYS A 96 2.06 -3.49 -18.45
N SER A 97 3.11 -2.99 -17.81
CA SER A 97 3.42 -3.30 -16.43
C SER A 97 2.50 -2.58 -15.43
N THR A 98 1.89 -1.46 -15.82
CA THR A 98 1.00 -0.66 -14.96
C THR A 98 -0.46 -0.72 -15.40
N VAL A 99 -0.74 -0.94 -16.69
CA VAL A 99 -2.08 -1.10 -17.28
C VAL A 99 -2.39 -2.60 -17.42
N ALA A 100 -3.62 -3.02 -17.11
CA ALA A 100 -4.04 -4.39 -17.37
C ALA A 100 -3.89 -4.72 -18.85
N ALA A 101 -3.23 -5.83 -19.17
CA ALA A 101 -3.38 -6.43 -20.48
C ALA A 101 -4.83 -6.88 -20.60
N GLU A 102 -5.58 -6.31 -21.54
CA GLU A 102 -6.80 -6.95 -22.01
C GLU A 102 -6.40 -8.35 -22.53
N LEU A 103 -7.10 -9.38 -22.03
CA LEU A 103 -6.97 -10.76 -22.50
C LEU A 103 -7.52 -10.87 -23.92
#